data_AF-K5YU85-F1
#
_entry.id   AF-K5YU85-F1
#
_cell.length_a   1.000
_cell.length_b   1.000
_cell.length_c   1.000
_cell.angle_alpha   90.00
_cell.angle_beta   90.00
_cell.angle_gamma   90.00
#
_symmetry.space_group_name_H-M   'P 1'
#
loop_
_entity.id
_entity.type
_entity.pdbx_description
1 polymer ?
#
loop_
_entity_poly.entity_id
_entity_poly.type
_entity_poly.pdbx_seq_one_letter_code
_entity_poly.pdbx_strand_id
1 'polypeptide(L)'
;MKPIYLIAAVILVAGLGAWYALSPAAPADNTPTPVATVSTVAVRSQSLPRLIDAPGSIIAGTAEQSLALKAAGVLVSYQVVPNEAVQQGQGLAQLGPDLVEAANLAKAQ
;
A
#
# COMPACT_ATOMS: atom_id res chain seq x y z
N MET A 1 43.05 65.41 49.82
CA MET A 1 41.98 64.47 50.24
C MET A 1 42.14 64.21 51.74
N LYS A 2 41.10 64.43 52.55
CA LYS A 2 41.18 64.29 54.02
C LYS A 2 41.40 62.81 54.40
N PRO A 3 42.33 62.47 55.32
CA PRO A 3 42.70 61.09 55.66
C PRO A 3 41.54 60.26 56.24
N ILE A 4 40.46 60.91 56.67
CA ILE A 4 39.27 60.29 57.24
C ILE A 4 38.55 59.38 56.23
N TYR A 5 38.56 59.72 54.94
CA TYR A 5 37.88 58.91 53.91
C TYR A 5 38.56 57.56 53.67
N LEU A 6 39.90 57.49 53.79
CA LEU A 6 40.65 56.24 53.66
C LEU A 6 40.36 55.30 54.82
N ILE A 7 40.29 55.82 56.04
CA ILE A 7 40.00 55.02 57.24
C ILE A 7 38.58 54.44 57.16
N ALA A 8 37.59 55.26 56.76
CA ALA A 8 36.22 54.80 56.59
C ALA A 8 36.09 53.70 55.52
N ALA A 9 36.82 53.82 54.40
CA ALA A 9 36.83 52.81 53.35
C ALA A 9 37.42 51.47 53.83
N VAL A 10 38.51 51.51 54.59
CA VAL A 10 39.14 50.29 55.14
C VAL A 10 38.20 49.58 56.11
N ILE A 11 37.50 50.32 56.98
CA ILE A 11 36.53 49.75 57.92
C ILE A 11 35.36 49.10 57.18
N LEU A 12 34.84 49.75 56.13
CA LEU A 12 33.75 49.19 55.32
C LEU A 12 34.15 47.89 54.62
N VAL A 13 35.35 47.85 54.01
CA VAL A 13 35.85 46.65 53.33
C VAL A 13 36.09 45.52 54.33
N ALA A 14 36.66 45.81 55.50
CA ALA A 14 36.85 44.82 56.55
C ALA A 14 35.51 44.28 57.09
N GLY A 15 34.51 45.14 57.28
CA GLY A 15 33.17 44.76 57.72
C GLY A 15 32.44 43.88 56.70
N LEU A 16 32.51 44.22 55.41
CA LEU A 16 31.94 43.41 54.32
C LEU A 16 32.63 42.05 54.19
N GLY A 17 33.96 42.01 54.34
CA GLY A 17 34.72 40.76 54.33
C GLY A 17 34.32 39.84 55.50
N ALA A 18 34.17 40.41 56.70
CA ALA A 18 33.71 39.66 57.87
C ALA A 18 32.26 39.16 57.70
N TRP A 19 31.37 40.01 57.16
CA TRP A 19 29.99 39.61 56.87
C TRP A 19 29.93 38.44 55.88
N TYR A 20 30.70 38.50 54.81
CA TYR A 20 30.74 37.44 53.80
C TYR A 20 31.31 36.13 54.36
N ALA A 21 32.35 36.20 55.19
CA ALA A 21 32.94 35.03 55.83
C ALA A 21 32.04 34.37 56.89
N LEU A 22 31.21 35.15 57.58
CA LEU A 22 30.27 34.63 58.59
C LEU A 22 28.90 34.27 58.00
N SER A 23 28.63 34.61 56.75
CA SER A 23 27.36 34.28 56.12
C SER A 23 27.29 32.77 55.88
N PRO A 24 26.27 32.07 56.42
CA PRO A 24 26.13 30.64 56.20
C PRO A 24 25.96 30.35 54.70
N ALA A 25 26.74 29.40 54.18
CA ALA A 25 26.62 28.97 52.80
C ALA A 25 25.20 28.44 52.55
N ALA A 26 24.61 28.81 51.41
CA ALA A 26 23.31 28.30 51.02
C ALA A 26 23.37 26.75 50.97
N PRO A 27 22.36 26.05 51.51
CA PRO A 27 22.34 24.60 51.50
C PRO A 27 22.36 24.10 50.05
N ALA A 28 23.28 23.18 49.75
CA ALA A 28 23.34 22.55 48.43
C ALA A 28 22.06 21.74 48.19
N ASP A 29 21.43 21.96 47.03
CA ASP A 29 20.30 21.16 46.59
C ASP A 29 20.79 19.76 46.21
N ASN A 30 20.45 18.78 47.05
CA ASN A 30 20.82 17.38 46.89
C ASN A 30 19.62 16.52 46.48
N THR A 31 18.58 17.11 45.88
CA THR A 31 17.43 16.34 45.42
C THR A 31 17.85 15.36 44.30
N PRO A 32 17.64 14.04 44.47
CA PRO A 32 17.96 13.08 43.43
C PRO A 32 17.03 13.30 42.25
N THR A 33 17.60 13.61 41.09
CA THR A 33 16.83 13.72 39.84
C THR A 33 16.36 12.33 39.41
N PRO A 34 15.07 12.14 39.09
CA PRO A 34 14.59 10.84 38.64
C PRO A 34 15.18 10.52 37.27
N VAL A 35 16.05 9.51 37.22
CA VAL A 35 16.62 8.99 35.97
C VAL A 35 15.77 7.81 35.53
N ALA A 36 14.90 8.03 34.54
CA ALA A 36 14.12 6.95 33.91
C ALA A 36 14.90 6.41 32.70
N THR A 37 15.19 5.11 32.70
CA THR A 37 15.81 4.44 31.54
C THR A 37 14.77 4.27 30.44
N VAL A 38 14.88 5.06 29.37
CA VAL A 38 14.01 4.94 28.19
C VAL A 38 14.72 4.10 27.13
N SER A 39 14.16 2.94 26.80
CA SER A 39 14.63 2.15 25.66
C SER A 39 14.09 2.79 24.38
N THR A 40 14.98 3.30 23.54
CA THR A 40 14.62 3.82 22.22
C THR A 40 15.15 2.90 21.14
N VAL A 41 14.27 2.50 20.22
CA VAL A 41 14.65 1.72 19.04
C VAL A 41 14.87 2.71 17.90
N ALA A 42 16.10 2.77 17.39
CA ALA A 42 16.40 3.58 16.22
C ALA A 42 15.71 2.99 14.98
N VAL A 43 14.74 3.71 14.43
CA VAL A 43 14.04 3.29 13.21
C VAL A 43 14.96 3.57 12.01
N ARG A 44 15.27 2.53 11.25
CA ARG A 44 16.04 2.65 10.02
C ARG A 44 15.09 2.56 8.83
N SER A 45 15.17 3.51 7.91
CA SER A 45 14.40 3.45 6.67
C SER A 45 14.94 2.33 5.78
N GLN A 46 14.07 1.41 5.39
CA GLN A 46 14.34 0.37 4.41
C GLN A 46 13.24 0.38 3.35
N SER A 47 13.66 0.21 2.10
CA SER A 47 12.76 0.07 0.96
C SER A 47 12.26 -1.36 0.91
N LEU A 48 10.97 -1.56 1.16
CA LEU A 48 10.31 -2.86 1.00
C LEU A 48 9.68 -2.95 -0.40
N PRO A 49 9.79 -4.09 -1.09
CA PRO A 49 9.09 -4.30 -2.35
C PRO A 49 7.58 -4.22 -2.12
N ARG A 50 6.90 -3.38 -2.91
CA ARG A 50 5.43 -3.21 -2.87
C ARG A 50 4.69 -4.11 -3.84
N LEU A 51 5.41 -4.91 -4.61
CA LEU A 51 4.87 -5.80 -5.63
C LEU A 51 4.99 -7.24 -5.14
N ILE A 52 3.88 -7.96 -5.23
CA ILE A 52 3.80 -9.38 -4.92
C ILE A 52 3.51 -10.07 -6.25
N ASP A 53 4.46 -10.85 -6.74
CA ASP A 53 4.20 -11.78 -7.84
C ASP A 53 3.46 -12.99 -7.27
N ALA A 54 2.20 -13.13 -7.67
CA ALA A 54 1.36 -14.26 -7.28
C ALA A 54 1.14 -15.18 -8.48
N PRO A 55 1.34 -16.50 -8.33
CA PRO A 55 0.97 -17.45 -9.38
C PRO A 55 -0.55 -17.43 -9.57
N GLY A 56 -0.98 -17.27 -10.81
CA GLY A 56 -2.39 -17.30 -11.21
C GLY A 56 -2.52 -17.93 -12.59
N SER A 57 -3.71 -18.44 -12.90
CA SER A 57 -4.04 -18.99 -14.23
C SER A 57 -5.16 -18.18 -14.85
N ILE A 58 -5.05 -17.91 -16.15
CA ILE A 58 -6.14 -17.32 -16.94
C ILE A 58 -6.96 -18.50 -17.47
N ILE A 59 -8.18 -18.64 -16.95
CA ILE A 59 -9.15 -19.62 -17.42
C ILE A 59 -10.14 -18.87 -18.31
N ALA A 60 -10.55 -19.46 -19.43
CA ALA A 60 -11.69 -18.94 -20.19
C ALA A 60 -12.87 -18.77 -19.21
N GLY A 61 -13.59 -17.65 -19.30
CA GLY A 61 -14.71 -17.38 -18.39
C GLY A 61 -15.80 -18.44 -18.45
N THR A 62 -16.86 -18.27 -17.67
CA THR A 62 -17.99 -19.22 -17.53
C THR A 62 -18.81 -19.49 -18.80
N ALA A 63 -18.35 -19.08 -19.98
CA ALA A 63 -19.08 -19.10 -21.24
C ALA A 63 -18.39 -19.96 -22.31
N GLU A 64 -17.78 -21.08 -21.94
CA GLU A 64 -17.51 -22.14 -22.90
C GLU A 64 -18.86 -22.79 -23.27
N GLN A 65 -19.35 -22.48 -24.47
CA GLN A 65 -20.61 -23.01 -24.96
C GLN A 65 -20.38 -23.86 -26.20
N SER A 66 -20.57 -25.17 -26.05
CA SER A 66 -20.63 -26.09 -27.18
C SER A 66 -21.93 -25.88 -27.95
N LEU A 67 -21.81 -25.59 -29.24
CA LEU A 67 -22.95 -25.46 -30.15
C LEU A 67 -23.23 -26.80 -30.81
N ALA A 68 -24.44 -27.33 -30.60
CA ALA A 68 -24.95 -28.48 -31.32
C ALA A 68 -25.93 -28.02 -32.41
N LEU A 69 -25.90 -28.69 -33.55
CA LEU A 69 -26.87 -28.47 -34.61
C LEU A 69 -28.25 -28.96 -34.14
N LYS A 70 -29.26 -28.07 -34.17
CA LYS A 70 -30.62 -28.40 -33.74
C LYS A 70 -31.39 -29.28 -34.74
N ALA A 71 -30.97 -29.30 -36.00
CA ALA A 71 -31.61 -30.05 -37.07
C ALA A 71 -30.57 -30.82 -37.89
N ALA A 72 -30.99 -31.94 -38.48
CA ALA A 72 -30.20 -32.64 -39.47
C ALA A 72 -30.01 -31.73 -40.70
N GLY A 73 -28.78 -31.55 -41.12
CA GLY A 73 -28.44 -30.67 -42.23
C GLY A 73 -26.97 -30.81 -42.58
N VAL A 74 -26.63 -30.48 -43.82
CA VAL A 74 -25.25 -30.52 -44.30
C VAL A 74 -24.65 -29.14 -44.12
N LEU A 75 -23.47 -29.05 -43.52
CA LEU A 75 -22.73 -27.80 -43.43
C LEU A 75 -22.28 -27.37 -44.83
N VAL A 76 -22.78 -26.23 -45.30
CA VAL A 76 -22.47 -25.67 -46.62
C VAL A 76 -21.28 -24.73 -46.53
N SER A 77 -21.25 -23.86 -45.52
CA SER A 77 -20.18 -22.89 -45.32
C SER A 77 -20.09 -22.41 -43.88
N TYR A 78 -18.88 -22.00 -43.46
CA TYR A 78 -18.66 -21.24 -42.24
C TYR A 78 -18.78 -19.75 -42.55
N GLN A 79 -19.49 -19.02 -41.70
CA GLN A 79 -19.68 -17.57 -41.84
C GLN A 79 -18.80 -16.76 -40.88
N VAL A 80 -17.94 -17.44 -40.11
CA VAL A 80 -17.04 -16.86 -39.12
C VAL A 80 -15.63 -17.39 -39.31
N VAL A 81 -14.63 -16.56 -38.98
CA VAL A 81 -13.23 -16.96 -38.97
C VAL A 81 -12.86 -17.50 -37.58
N PRO A 82 -12.10 -18.60 -37.50
CA PRO A 82 -11.64 -19.11 -36.21
C PRO A 82 -10.87 -18.05 -35.40
N ASN A 83 -11.12 -18.01 -34.09
CA ASN A 83 -10.52 -17.07 -33.13
C ASN A 83 -10.94 -15.60 -33.28
N GLU A 84 -11.96 -15.29 -34.08
CA GLU A 84 -12.58 -13.96 -34.07
C GLU A 84 -13.68 -13.84 -33.01
N ALA A 85 -13.86 -12.62 -32.51
CA ALA A 85 -14.96 -12.30 -31.62
C ALA A 85 -16.28 -12.30 -32.41
N VAL A 86 -17.25 -13.08 -31.94
CA VAL A 86 -18.59 -13.18 -32.52
C VAL A 86 -19.62 -12.53 -31.59
N GLN A 87 -20.66 -11.92 -32.17
CA GLN A 87 -21.75 -11.31 -31.40
C GLN A 87 -22.91 -12.28 -31.22
N GLN A 88 -23.68 -12.10 -30.14
CA GLN A 88 -24.90 -12.88 -29.94
C GLN A 88 -25.88 -12.64 -31.10
N GLY A 89 -26.36 -13.74 -31.70
CA GLY A 89 -27.27 -13.69 -32.85
C GLY A 89 -26.56 -13.61 -34.21
N GLN A 90 -25.23 -13.54 -34.26
CA GLN A 90 -24.48 -13.65 -35.51
C GLN A 90 -24.57 -15.07 -36.08
N GLY A 91 -24.73 -15.17 -37.40
CA GLY A 91 -24.66 -16.44 -38.11
C GLY A 91 -23.26 -17.03 -38.03
N LEU A 92 -23.15 -18.28 -37.55
CA LEU A 92 -21.87 -19.00 -37.46
C LEU A 92 -21.62 -19.89 -38.68
N ALA A 93 -22.69 -20.44 -39.24
CA ALA A 93 -22.64 -21.43 -40.30
C ALA A 93 -23.92 -21.41 -41.14
N GLN A 94 -23.79 -21.74 -42.43
CA GLN A 94 -24.93 -22.01 -43.30
C GLN A 94 -25.16 -23.52 -43.39
N LEU A 95 -26.38 -23.95 -43.09
CA LEU A 95 -26.82 -25.33 -43.22
C LEU A 95 -27.70 -25.47 -44.45
N GLY A 96 -27.39 -26.48 -45.28
CA GLY A 96 -28.22 -26.94 -46.37
C GLY A 96 -29.22 -28.01 -45.90
N PRO A 97 -30.23 -28.33 -46.73
CA PRO A 97 -31.22 -29.34 -46.40
C PRO A 97 -30.56 -30.72 -46.23
N ASP A 98 -31.17 -31.58 -45.42
CA ASP A 98 -30.79 -32.98 -45.35
C ASP A 98 -31.03 -33.64 -46.72
N LEU A 99 -29.97 -34.20 -47.31
CA LEU A 99 -30.02 -34.82 -48.63
C LEU A 99 -31.00 -36.01 -48.68
N VAL A 100 -31.17 -36.72 -47.55
CA VAL A 100 -32.12 -37.85 -47.47
C VAL A 100 -33.55 -37.33 -47.50
N GLU A 101 -33.84 -36.28 -46.74
CA GLU A 101 -35.16 -35.69 -46.66
C GLU A 101 -35.54 -35.01 -47.98
N ALA A 102 -34.61 -34.26 -48.59
CA ALA A 102 -34.80 -33.65 -49.91
C ALA A 102 -35.03 -34.72 -51.00
N ALA A 103 -34.29 -35.83 -50.96
CA ALA A 103 -34.49 -36.94 -51.90
C ALA A 103 -35.84 -37.64 -51.71
N ASN A 104 -36.32 -37.78 -50.46
CA ASN A 104 -37.64 -38.35 -50.18
C ASN A 104 -38.77 -37.43 -50.65
N LEU A 105 -38.63 -36.11 -50.48
CA LEU A 105 -39.61 -35.12 -50.94
C LEU A 105 -39.69 -35.10 -52.48
N ALA A 106 -38.55 -35.17 -53.16
CA ALA A 106 -38.50 -35.25 -54.62
C ALA A 106 -39.11 -36.54 -55.20
N LYS A 107 -39.10 -37.65 -54.45
CA LYS A 107 -39.78 -38.90 -54.83
C LYS A 107 -41.29 -38.87 -54.59
N ALA A 108 -41.77 -37.98 -53.74
CA ALA A 108 -43.19 -37.87 -53.36
C ALA A 108 -43.98 -36.88 -54.26
N GLN A 109 -43.29 -36.16 -55.15
CA GLN A 109 -43.87 -35.32 -56.20
C GLN A 109 -43.92 -36.07 -57.52
#